data_AF-A0A956F4S0-F1
#
_entry.id   AF-A0A956F4S0-F1
#
_cell.length_a   1.000
_cell.length_b   1.000
_cell.length_c   1.000
_cell.angle_alpha   90.00
_cell.angle_beta   90.00
_cell.angle_gamma   90.00
#
_symmetry.space_group_name_H-M   'P 1'
#
loop_
_entity.id
_entity.type
_entity.pdbx_description
1 polymer ?
#
loop_
_entity_poly.entity_id
_entity_poly.type
_entity_poly.pdbx_seq_one_letter_code
_entity_poly.pdbx_strand_id
1 'polypeptide(L)' 'YRVDTDGLITEAQIVPPTSQNQGSIERDLWDLAPELGRLPLEEATLLAERAIRNHDPCISCATHFLNLEIRRA' A
#
# COMPACT_ATOMS: atom_id res chain seq x y z
N TYR A 1 10.89 9.81 19.55
CA TYR A 1 10.37 11.08 20.11
C TYR A 1 11.53 11.91 20.61
N ARG A 2 11.45 13.24 20.50
CA ARG A 2 12.31 14.19 21.21
C ARG A 2 11.50 14.78 22.35
N VAL A 3 12.13 14.93 23.51
CA VAL A 3 11.50 15.43 24.73
C VAL A 3 12.32 16.59 25.26
N ASP A 4 11.67 17.65 25.73
CA ASP A 4 12.34 18.80 26.37
C ASP A 4 12.60 18.58 27.87
N THR A 5 13.10 19.63 28.55
CA THR A 5 13.42 19.58 29.98
C THR A 5 12.21 19.52 30.90
N ASP A 6 11.04 19.93 30.41
CA ASP A 6 9.78 19.89 31.16
C ASP A 6 9.06 18.53 30.97
N GLY A 7 9.66 17.62 30.20
CA GLY A 7 9.12 16.29 29.93
C GLY A 7 8.09 16.26 28.79
N LEU A 8 7.99 17.32 27.99
CA LEU A 8 7.02 17.40 26.88
C LEU A 8 7.63 16.89 25.57
N ILE A 9 6.81 16.19 24.77
CA ILE A 9 7.20 15.74 23.43
C ILE A 9 7.31 16.96 22.51
N THR A 10 8.51 17.21 21.99
CA THR A 10 8.79 18.27 21.02
C THR A 10 8.86 17.76 19.57
N GLU A 11 9.07 16.46 19.38
CA GLU A 11 9.13 15.85 18.05
C GLU A 11 8.75 14.37 18.10
N ALA A 12 8.07 13.89 17.05
CA ALA A 12 7.73 12.49 16.86
C ALA A 12 7.87 12.11 15.38
N GLN A 13 8.59 11.03 15.09
CA GLN A 13 8.57 10.38 13.80
C GLN A 13 8.05 8.94 14.01
N ILE A 14 6.93 8.62 13.38
CA ILE A 14 6.27 7.31 13.49
C ILE A 14 6.22 6.72 12.08
N VAL A 15 6.86 5.57 11.89
CA VAL A 15 6.89 4.86 10.60
C VAL A 15 6.17 3.52 10.79
N PRO A 16 4.87 3.42 10.44
CA PRO A 16 4.09 2.21 10.67
C PRO A 16 4.55 1.05 9.77
N PRO A 17 4.31 -0.22 10.17
CA PRO A 17 4.76 -1.39 9.41
C PRO A 17 4.24 -1.40 7.96
N THR A 18 3.00 -0.97 7.73
CA THR A 18 2.42 -0.90 6.38
C THR A 18 3.21 0.04 5.46
N SER A 19 3.69 1.19 5.96
CA SER A 19 4.52 2.12 5.16
C SER A 19 5.88 1.53 4.77
N GLN A 20 6.40 0.60 5.56
CA GLN A 20 7.64 -0.11 5.26
C GLN A 20 7.40 -1.18 4.18
N ASN A 21 6.22 -1.82 4.19
CA ASN A 21 5.81 -2.82 3.21
C ASN A 21 5.33 -2.23 1.87
N GLN A 22 5.08 -0.91 1.81
CA GLN A 22 4.55 -0.23 0.63
C GLN A 22 5.36 -0.55 -0.64
N GLY A 23 6.69 -0.50 -0.56
CA GLY A 23 7.55 -0.80 -1.70
C GLY A 23 7.50 -2.26 -2.17
N SER A 24 7.21 -3.21 -1.27
CA SER A 24 7.00 -4.62 -1.63
C SER A 24 5.64 -4.80 -2.30
N ILE A 25 4.58 -4.20 -1.75
CA ILE A 25 3.23 -4.23 -2.34
C ILE A 25 3.25 -3.67 -3.77
N GLU A 26 3.90 -2.52 -3.98
CA GLU A 26 4.03 -1.91 -5.31
C GLU A 26 4.80 -2.81 -6.29
N ARG A 27 5.87 -3.45 -5.83
CA ARG A 27 6.65 -4.38 -6.64
C ARG A 27 5.84 -5.60 -7.06
N ASP A 28 5.09 -6.19 -6.14
CA ASP A 28 4.22 -7.34 -6.44
C ASP A 28 3.16 -6.97 -7.48
N LEU A 29 2.56 -5.77 -7.37
CA LEU A 29 1.61 -5.27 -8.37
C LEU A 29 2.29 -5.04 -9.73
N TRP A 30 3.55 -4.62 -9.73
CA TRP A 30 4.33 -4.45 -10.95
C TRP A 30 4.67 -5.75 -11.66
N ASP A 31 5.03 -6.77 -10.89
CA ASP A 31 5.29 -8.10 -11.42
C ASP A 31 3.99 -8.74 -11.94
N LEU A 32 2.84 -8.43 -11.34
CA LEU A 32 1.51 -8.88 -11.79
C LEU A 32 0.93 -8.07 -12.96
N ALA A 33 1.41 -6.84 -13.22
CA ALA A 33 0.83 -5.93 -14.21
C ALA A 33 0.61 -6.54 -15.61
N PRO A 34 1.54 -7.36 -16.17
CA PRO A 34 1.32 -8.01 -17.47
C PRO A 34 0.16 -9.03 -17.47
N GLU A 35 -0.10 -9.68 -16.34
CA GLU A 35 -1.23 -10.60 -16.19
C GLU A 35 -2.54 -9.82 -16.03
N LEU A 36 -2.54 -8.82 -15.15
CA LEU A 36 -3.68 -7.93 -14.91
C LEU A 36 -4.18 -7.27 -16.20
N GLY A 37 -3.26 -6.86 -17.08
CA GLY A 37 -3.61 -6.24 -18.37
C GLY A 37 -4.34 -7.18 -19.35
N ARG A 38 -4.21 -8.50 -19.18
CA ARG A 38 -4.87 -9.52 -20.03
C ARG A 38 -6.25 -9.93 -19.52
N LEU A 39 -6.52 -9.75 -18.23
CA LEU A 39 -7.77 -10.13 -17.60
C LEU A 39 -8.88 -9.08 -17.86
N PRO A 40 -10.17 -9.47 -17.78
CA PRO A 40 -11.26 -8.51 -17.63
C PRO A 40 -11.05 -7.62 -16.39
N LEU A 41 -11.54 -6.38 -16.43
CA LEU A 41 -11.29 -5.39 -15.37
C LEU A 41 -11.70 -5.89 -13.98
N GLU A 42 -12.82 -6.59 -13.86
CA GLU A 42 -13.33 -7.13 -12.60
C GLU A 42 -12.39 -8.20 -12.01
N GLU A 43 -11.93 -9.12 -12.86
CA GLU A 43 -10.98 -10.17 -12.46
C GLU A 43 -9.60 -9.59 -12.12
N ALA A 44 -9.12 -8.62 -12.90
CA ALA A 44 -7.89 -7.90 -12.63
C ALA A 44 -7.96 -7.15 -11.29
N THR A 45 -9.08 -6.48 -11.02
CA THR A 45 -9.32 -5.80 -9.74
C THR A 45 -9.25 -6.78 -8.58
N LEU A 46 -9.94 -7.91 -8.68
CA LEU A 46 -9.96 -8.92 -7.63
C LEU A 46 -8.57 -9.52 -7.36
N LEU A 47 -7.79 -9.77 -8.42
CA LEU A 47 -6.43 -10.30 -8.30
C LEU A 47 -5.48 -9.27 -7.68
N ALA A 48 -5.53 -8.01 -8.11
CA ALA A 48 -4.74 -6.92 -7.54
C ALA A 48 -5.08 -6.70 -6.06
N GLU A 49 -6.36 -6.72 -5.69
CA GLU A 49 -6.78 -6.61 -4.30
C GLU A 49 -6.27 -7.78 -3.44
N ARG A 50 -6.26 -9.01 -3.97
CA ARG A 50 -5.70 -10.17 -3.26
C ARG A 50 -4.20 -9.99 -2.99
N ALA A 51 -3.45 -9.55 -4.01
CA ALA A 51 -2.02 -9.29 -3.86
C ALA A 51 -1.74 -8.27 -2.76
N ILE A 52 -2.50 -7.17 -2.72
CA ILE A 52 -2.40 -6.14 -1.68
C ILE A 52 -2.77 -6.71 -0.30
N ARG A 53 -3.88 -7.45 -0.18
CA ARG A 53 -4.36 -8.02 1.10
C ARG A 53 -3.43 -9.08 1.68
N ASN A 54 -2.58 -9.73 0.88
CA ASN A 54 -1.57 -10.67 1.39
C ASN A 54 -0.54 -10.00 2.32
N HIS A 55 -0.41 -8.68 2.27
CA HIS A 55 0.46 -7.90 3.14
C HIS A 55 -0.22 -7.38 4.42
N ASP A 56 -1.49 -7.77 4.64
CA ASP A 56 -2.34 -7.29 5.74
C ASP A 56 -2.26 -5.76 5.94
N PRO A 57 -2.53 -4.96 4.88
CA PRO A 57 -2.37 -3.52 4.97
C PRO A 57 -3.47 -2.92 5.84
N CYS A 58 -3.09 -2.34 6.98
CA CYS A 58 -4.02 -1.57 7.81
C CYS A 58 -4.22 -0.17 7.22
N ILE A 59 -5.33 0.02 6.50
CA ILE A 59 -5.65 1.25 5.75
C ILE A 59 -5.89 2.47 6.67
N SER A 60 -6.26 2.24 7.94
CA SER A 60 -6.32 3.29 8.96
C SER A 60 -4.93 3.87 9.27
N CYS A 61 -3.88 3.05 9.15
CA CYS A 61 -2.48 3.42 9.32
C CYS A 61 -1.78 3.77 8.00
N ALA A 62 -2.39 3.41 6.87
CA ALA A 62 -1.91 3.62 5.50
C ALA A 62 -3.07 4.17 4.68
N THR A 63 -3.28 5.48 4.76
CA THR A 63 -4.34 6.17 4.02
C THR A 63 -4.32 5.78 2.54
N HIS A 64 -5.50 5.46 1.98
CA HIS A 64 -5.89 5.25 0.56
C HIS A 64 -6.34 3.81 0.17
N PHE A 65 -7.59 3.71 -0.32
CA PHE A 65 -8.17 2.53 -0.96
C PHE A 65 -7.84 2.53 -2.46
N LEU A 66 -7.55 1.34 -3.02
CA LEU A 66 -7.07 1.17 -4.40
C LEU A 66 -8.09 1.67 -5.43
N ASN A 67 -7.66 2.51 -6.37
CA ASN A 67 -8.43 2.85 -7.57
C ASN A 67 -7.65 2.34 -8.79
N LEU A 68 -8.18 1.33 -9.48
CA LEU A 68 -7.50 0.67 -10.60
C LEU A 68 -8.01 1.20 -11.94
N GLU A 69 -7.14 1.89 -12.69
CA GLU A 69 -7.39 2.31 -14.08
C GLU A 69 -6.45 1.53 -15.01
N ILE A 70 -7.01 0.70 -15.91
CA ILE A 70 -6.22 -0.05 -16.91
C ILE A 70 -6.35 0.65 -18.26
N ARG A 71 -5.24 1.18 -18.78
CA ARG A 71 -5.15 1.72 -20.15
C ARG A 71 -4.56 0.67 -21.09
N ARG A 72 -5.30 0.34 -22.14
CA ARG A 72 -4.86 -0.58 -23.20
C ARG A 72 -4.50 0.25 -24.44
N ALA A 73 -3.37 -0.08 -25.07
CA ALA A 73 -2.94 0.51 -26.34
C ALA A 73 -3.72 -0.10 -27.52
#